data_AF-A0A3M0ZI87-F1
#
_entry.id   AF-A0A3M0ZI87-F1
#
_cell.length_a   1.000
_cell.length_b   1.000
_cell.length_c   1.000
_cell.angle_alpha   90.00
_cell.angle_beta   90.00
_cell.angle_gamma   90.00
#
_symmetry.space_group_name_H-M   'P 1'
#
loop_
_entity.id
_entity.type
_entity.pdbx_description
1 polymer ?
#
loop_
_entity_poly.entity_id
_entity_poly.type
_entity_poly.pdbx_seq_one_letter_code
_entity_poly.pdbx_strand_id
1 'polypeptide(L)'
;ANPLNLSYTTGLGHRSVRHPLHVDSRISNQPPPAGITVYGPMGYREGKNYWSRKLVDPYLFPAYDRWPVAESYWDIFWSPAMCEFTVSQMSPLIYTWGCLATFTAAQHP
;
A
#
# COMPACT_ATOMS: atom_id res chain seq x y z
N ALA A 1 -6.20 6.15 -9.07
CA ALA A 1 -7.56 5.74 -8.65
C ALA A 1 -7.64 4.21 -8.70
N ASN A 2 -8.26 3.56 -7.72
CA ASN A 2 -8.40 2.10 -7.65
C ASN A 2 -9.77 1.72 -7.08
N PRO A 3 -10.21 0.45 -7.21
CA PRO A 3 -11.52 0.00 -6.73
C PRO A 3 -11.74 0.18 -5.22
N LEU A 4 -10.66 0.20 -4.44
CA LEU A 4 -10.74 0.39 -2.98
C LEU A 4 -10.90 1.85 -2.57
N ASN A 5 -10.82 2.79 -3.51
CA ASN A 5 -10.79 4.23 -3.25
C ASN A 5 -9.80 4.58 -2.12
N LEU A 6 -8.61 3.98 -2.19
CA LEU A 6 -7.58 4.04 -1.17
C LEU A 6 -6.26 4.52 -1.77
N SER A 7 -5.66 5.55 -1.23
CA SER A 7 -4.27 5.91 -1.53
C SER A 7 -3.32 4.93 -0.82
N TYR A 8 -2.44 4.29 -1.58
CA TYR A 8 -1.39 3.42 -1.05
C TYR A 8 -0.20 4.20 -0.46
N THR A 9 -0.26 5.53 -0.48
CA THR A 9 0.73 6.43 0.12
C THR A 9 0.17 7.05 1.39
N THR A 10 0.84 6.88 2.53
CA THR A 10 0.42 7.44 3.83
C THR A 10 0.24 8.96 3.75
N GLY A 11 -0.87 9.46 4.30
CA GLY A 11 -1.14 10.90 4.40
C GLY A 11 -1.51 11.58 3.07
N LEU A 12 -1.57 10.84 1.95
CA LEU A 12 -1.95 11.37 0.65
C LEU A 12 -3.42 11.04 0.32
N GLY A 13 -4.21 12.06 0.00
CA GLY A 13 -5.62 11.91 -0.38
C GLY A 13 -6.59 11.77 0.80
N HIS A 14 -7.89 11.70 0.50
CA HIS A 14 -8.95 11.65 1.53
C HIS A 14 -8.92 10.37 2.37
N ARG A 15 -8.54 9.24 1.76
CA ARG A 15 -8.39 7.95 2.41
C ARG A 15 -7.05 7.35 2.00
N SER A 16 -6.14 7.20 2.95
CA SER A 16 -4.84 6.56 2.76
C SER A 16 -4.66 5.36 3.69
N VAL A 17 -3.66 4.53 3.38
CA VAL A 17 -3.18 3.47 4.28
C VAL A 17 -2.84 4.06 5.67
N ARG A 18 -3.22 3.33 6.73
CA ARG A 18 -3.04 3.75 8.13
C ARG A 18 -2.13 2.80 8.89
N HIS A 19 -1.97 1.58 8.39
CA HIS A 19 -1.19 0.53 9.05
C HIS A 19 -0.11 -0.02 8.11
N PRO A 20 0.83 0.81 7.62
CA PRO A 20 2.00 0.28 6.92
C PRO A 20 2.82 -0.57 7.90
N LEU A 21 3.59 -1.52 7.38
CA LEU A 21 4.58 -2.28 8.16
C LEU A 21 5.77 -1.37 8.50
N HIS A 22 5.53 -0.38 9.36
CA HIS A 22 6.53 0.55 9.89
C HIS A 22 6.60 0.37 11.41
N VAL A 23 7.55 -0.47 11.83
CA VAL A 23 7.67 -0.95 13.22
C VAL A 23 7.81 0.20 14.19
N ASP A 24 8.66 1.19 13.88
CA ASP A 24 8.96 2.30 14.78
C ASP A 24 7.68 3.08 15.15
N SER A 25 6.86 3.47 14.16
CA SER A 25 5.60 4.16 14.43
C SER A 25 4.59 3.29 15.18
N ARG A 26 4.60 1.98 14.94
CA ARG A 26 3.68 1.05 15.61
C ARG A 26 4.03 0.92 17.09
N ILE A 27 5.32 0.79 17.40
CA ILE A 27 5.84 0.62 18.76
C ILE A 27 5.77 1.93 19.54
N SER A 28 6.08 3.06 18.91
CA SER A 28 5.95 4.39 19.54
C SER A 28 4.50 4.88 19.64
N ASN A 29 3.55 4.13 19.07
CA ASN A 29 2.14 4.50 18.96
C ASN A 29 1.93 5.87 18.29
N GLN A 30 2.82 6.22 17.37
CA GLN A 30 2.75 7.42 16.55
C GLN A 30 2.01 7.13 15.24
N PRO A 31 1.41 8.14 14.60
CA PRO A 31 0.94 7.97 13.23
C PRO A 31 2.11 7.59 12.31
N PRO A 32 1.88 6.78 11.27
CA PRO A 32 2.93 6.48 10.30
C PRO A 32 3.39 7.77 9.61
N PRO A 33 4.69 7.92 9.32
CA PRO A 33 5.19 9.07 8.56
C PRO A 33 4.45 9.21 7.23
N ALA A 34 4.14 10.45 6.84
CA ALA A 34 3.53 10.73 5.54
C ALA A 34 4.50 10.43 4.39
N GLY A 35 3.97 10.03 3.23
CA GLY A 35 4.75 9.78 2.01
C GLY A 35 5.29 8.35 1.84
N ILE A 36 5.04 7.44 2.80
CA ILE A 36 5.39 6.02 2.65
C ILE A 36 4.43 5.38 1.68
N THR A 37 4.94 4.81 0.59
CA THR A 37 4.12 4.04 -0.36
C THR A 37 4.37 2.56 -0.20
N VAL A 38 3.31 1.83 0.14
CA VAL A 38 3.36 0.37 0.34
C VAL A 38 3.29 -0.38 -0.99
N TYR A 39 3.63 -1.67 -0.99
CA TYR A 39 3.56 -2.53 -2.18
C TYR A 39 2.15 -2.61 -2.79
N GLY A 40 1.11 -2.53 -1.96
CA GLY A 40 -0.27 -2.49 -2.43
C GLY A 40 -0.86 -3.89 -2.62
N PRO A 41 -1.87 -4.04 -3.49
CA PRO A 41 -2.63 -5.28 -3.59
C PRO A 41 -1.78 -6.44 -4.10
N MET A 42 -2.02 -7.62 -3.53
CA MET A 42 -1.34 -8.85 -3.92
C MET A 42 -2.34 -9.82 -4.54
N GLY A 43 -2.06 -10.31 -5.74
CA GLY A 43 -2.93 -11.26 -6.43
C GLY A 43 -2.84 -12.68 -5.85
N TYR A 44 -3.81 -13.52 -6.24
CA TYR A 44 -3.85 -14.91 -5.78
C TYR A 44 -2.58 -15.69 -6.13
N ARG A 45 -2.03 -15.52 -7.33
CA ARG A 45 -0.89 -16.31 -7.81
C ARG A 45 0.35 -16.01 -6.97
N GLU A 46 0.53 -14.75 -6.63
CA GLU A 46 1.62 -14.22 -5.83
C GLU A 46 1.44 -14.62 -4.36
N GLY A 47 0.20 -14.56 -3.85
CA GLY A 47 -0.13 -14.81 -2.44
C GLY A 47 -0.45 -16.27 -2.09
N LYS A 48 -0.56 -17.18 -3.06
CA LYS A 48 -1.07 -18.55 -2.86
C LYS A 48 -0.37 -19.30 -1.72
N ASN A 49 0.95 -19.17 -1.64
CA ASN A 49 1.81 -19.83 -0.66
C ASN A 49 2.29 -18.88 0.44
N TYR A 50 1.79 -17.65 0.46
CA TYR A 50 2.21 -16.67 1.45
C TYR A 50 1.60 -17.03 2.81
N TRP A 51 2.40 -16.99 3.86
CA TRP A 51 2.01 -17.45 5.19
C TRP A 51 0.82 -16.69 5.76
N SER A 52 0.68 -15.39 5.43
CA SER A 52 -0.41 -14.54 5.91
C SER A 52 -1.77 -15.02 5.42
N ARG A 53 -1.82 -15.71 4.29
CA ARG A 53 -3.05 -16.21 3.69
C ARG A 53 -3.83 -17.10 4.66
N LYS A 54 -3.15 -18.07 5.29
CA LYS A 54 -3.79 -18.99 6.24
C LYS A 54 -4.43 -18.28 7.44
N LEU A 55 -3.93 -17.10 7.78
CA LEU A 55 -4.42 -16.30 8.89
C LEU A 55 -5.61 -15.42 8.48
N VAL A 56 -5.64 -14.92 7.24
CA VAL A 56 -6.72 -14.04 6.75
C VAL A 56 -7.88 -14.81 6.12
N ASP A 57 -7.64 -15.93 5.43
CA ASP A 57 -8.66 -16.72 4.70
C ASP A 57 -9.94 -16.98 5.52
N PRO A 58 -9.88 -17.33 6.84
CA PRO A 58 -11.09 -17.54 7.65
C PRO A 58 -11.98 -16.31 7.83
N TYR A 59 -11.43 -15.11 7.63
CA TYR A 59 -12.10 -13.82 7.83
C TYR A 59 -12.49 -13.14 6.51
N LEU A 60 -12.24 -13.79 5.36
CA LEU A 60 -12.51 -13.24 4.05
C LEU A 60 -13.79 -13.83 3.46
N PHE A 61 -14.62 -12.95 2.90
CA PHE A 61 -15.73 -13.32 2.04
C PHE A 61 -15.79 -12.39 0.82
N PRO A 62 -15.61 -12.88 -0.43
CA PRO A 62 -15.39 -14.28 -0.81
C PRO A 62 -14.03 -14.84 -0.35
N ALA A 63 -13.80 -16.13 -0.55
CA ALA A 63 -12.49 -16.75 -0.29
C ALA A 63 -11.38 -16.04 -1.08
N TYR A 64 -10.16 -16.03 -0.53
CA TYR A 64 -9.01 -15.31 -1.07
C TYR A 64 -8.69 -15.62 -2.54
N ASP A 65 -8.91 -16.86 -2.97
CA ASP A 65 -8.69 -17.31 -4.35
C ASP A 65 -9.69 -16.76 -5.36
N ARG A 66 -10.84 -16.29 -4.88
CA ARG A 66 -11.90 -15.66 -5.70
C ARG A 66 -11.86 -14.14 -5.63
N TRP A 67 -10.97 -13.57 -4.81
CA TRP A 67 -10.89 -12.12 -4.64
C TRP A 67 -10.25 -11.46 -5.88
N PRO A 68 -10.85 -10.39 -6.44
CA PRO A 68 -10.23 -9.64 -7.53
C PRO A 68 -8.90 -9.03 -7.08
N VAL A 69 -7.84 -9.17 -7.88
CA VAL A 69 -6.50 -8.66 -7.53
C VAL A 69 -6.51 -7.16 -7.19
N ALA A 70 -7.31 -6.36 -7.90
CA ALA A 70 -7.40 -4.93 -7.65
C ALA A 70 -8.03 -4.56 -6.28
N GLU A 71 -8.68 -5.51 -5.62
CA GLU A 71 -9.34 -5.35 -4.32
C GLU A 71 -8.65 -6.14 -3.21
N SER A 72 -7.66 -6.99 -3.51
CA SER A 72 -6.95 -7.83 -2.54
C SER A 72 -5.83 -7.06 -1.84
N TYR A 73 -6.21 -5.95 -1.21
CA TYR A 73 -5.36 -5.20 -0.28
C TYR A 73 -6.07 -5.06 1.06
N TRP A 74 -5.40 -5.49 2.12
CA TRP A 74 -5.85 -5.31 3.48
C TRP A 74 -4.82 -4.46 4.24
N ASP A 75 -5.29 -3.39 4.86
CA ASP A 75 -4.46 -2.47 5.65
C ASP A 75 -4.18 -3.07 7.04
N ILE A 76 -3.45 -4.19 7.05
CA ILE A 76 -3.12 -4.97 8.24
C ILE A 76 -1.61 -4.95 8.45
N PHE A 77 -1.15 -4.10 9.37
CA PHE A 77 0.25 -3.83 9.74
C PHE A 77 1.22 -4.97 9.48
N TRP A 78 0.87 -6.19 9.90
CA TRP A 78 1.75 -7.35 9.95
C TRP A 78 1.95 -8.06 8.61
N SER A 79 1.27 -7.68 7.51
CA SER A 79 1.41 -8.37 6.22
C SER A 79 2.46 -7.70 5.33
N PRO A 80 3.68 -8.28 5.20
CA PRO A 80 4.75 -7.63 4.45
C PRO A 80 4.46 -7.58 2.95
N ALA A 81 3.85 -8.62 2.39
CA ALA A 81 3.57 -8.68 0.96
C ALA A 81 2.69 -7.54 0.41
N MET A 82 1.93 -6.85 1.27
CA MET A 82 1.06 -5.75 0.88
C MET A 82 1.42 -4.43 1.57
N CYS A 83 1.64 -4.45 2.88
CA CYS A 83 1.78 -3.26 3.72
C CYS A 83 3.24 -2.84 3.94
N GLU A 84 4.22 -3.61 3.48
CA GLU A 84 5.63 -3.21 3.51
C GLU A 84 5.95 -2.21 2.40
N PHE A 85 7.08 -1.55 2.58
CA PHE A 85 7.67 -0.61 1.62
C PHE A 85 9.19 -0.77 1.67
N THR A 86 9.85 -0.42 0.57
CA THR A 86 11.31 -0.30 0.54
C THR A 86 11.70 0.94 -0.22
N VAL A 87 12.85 1.52 0.13
CA VAL A 87 13.39 2.71 -0.55
C VAL A 87 13.56 2.46 -2.05
N SER A 88 14.02 1.25 -2.42
CA SER A 88 14.18 0.85 -3.82
C SER A 88 12.84 0.88 -4.59
N GLN A 89 11.78 0.29 -4.01
CA GLN A 89 10.46 0.25 -4.65
C GLN A 89 9.78 1.63 -4.69
N MET A 90 10.10 2.52 -3.75
CA MET A 90 9.61 3.90 -3.78
C MET A 90 10.35 4.78 -4.79
N SER A 91 11.55 4.40 -5.23
CA SER A 91 12.38 5.25 -6.10
C SER A 91 11.71 5.67 -7.42
N PRO A 92 11.08 4.76 -8.20
CA PRO A 92 10.40 5.15 -9.44
C PRO A 92 9.23 6.12 -9.20
N LEU A 93 8.51 5.94 -8.08
CA LEU A 93 7.41 6.81 -7.70
C LEU A 93 7.92 8.22 -7.38
N ILE A 94 8.98 8.33 -6.58
CA ILE A 94 9.60 9.62 -6.23
C ILE A 94 10.06 10.34 -7.50
N TYR A 95 10.71 9.62 -8.42
CA TYR A 95 11.11 10.18 -9.71
C TYR A 95 9.92 10.71 -10.51
N THR A 96 8.86 9.91 -10.62
CA THR A 96 7.65 10.29 -11.37
C THR A 96 6.99 11.52 -10.78
N TRP A 97 6.83 11.60 -9.46
CA TRP A 97 6.31 12.79 -8.79
C TRP A 97 7.19 14.03 -9.03
N GLY A 98 8.51 13.87 -8.97
CA GLY A 98 9.46 14.95 -9.26
C GLY A 98 9.28 15.49 -10.68
N CYS A 99 9.20 14.62 -11.68
CA CYS A 99 8.97 15.01 -13.07
C CYS A 99 7.61 15.69 -13.26
N LEU A 100 6.54 15.16 -12.67
CA LEU A 100 5.20 15.74 -12.81
C LEU A 100 5.12 17.13 -12.16
N ALA A 101 5.72 17.30 -10.99
CA ALA A 101 5.75 18.58 -10.29
C ALA A 101 6.49 19.67 -11.08
N THR A 102 7.60 19.33 -11.74
CA THR A 102 8.35 20.28 -12.56
C THR A 102 7.59 20.66 -13.83
N PHE A 103 6.96 19.70 -14.52
CA PHE A 103 6.16 20.00 -15.70
C PHE A 103 4.98 20.94 -15.39
N THR A 104 4.30 20.75 -14.25
CA THR A 104 3.21 21.64 -13.85
C THR A 104 3.71 23.05 -13.50
N ALA A 105 4.87 23.17 -12.86
CA ALA A 105 5.46 24.47 -12.55
C ALA A 105 5.87 25.25 -13.82
N ALA A 106 6.34 24.55 -14.86
CA ALA A 106 6.69 25.17 -16.14
C ALA A 106 5.46 25.65 -16.95
N GLN A 107 4.27 25.11 -16.69
CA GLN A 107 3.02 25.50 -17.37
C GLN A 107 2.35 26.75 -16.77
N HIS A 108 2.75 27.15 -15.56
CA HIS A 108 2.27 28.35 -14.88
C HIS A 108 3.47 29.20 -14.40
N PRO A 109 4.15 29.92 -15.30
CA PRO A 109 5.22 30.86 -14.94
C PRO A 109 4.71 32.11 -14.20
#